data_AF-A0A955FV18-F1
#
_entry.id   AF-A0A955FV18-F1
#
_cell.length_a   1.000
_cell.length_b   1.000
_cell.length_c   1.000
_cell.angle_alpha   90.00
_cell.angle_beta   90.00
_cell.angle_gamma   90.00
#
_symmetry.space_group_name_H-M   'P 1'
#
loop_
_entity.id
_entity.type
_entity.pdbx_description
1 polymer ?
#
loop_
_entity_poly.entity_id
_entity_poly.type
_entity_poly.pdbx_seq_one_letter_code
_entity_poly.pdbx_strand_id
1 'polypeptide(L)'
;MYSGTTIHGKSGDIMGVHQKIDRVARRHFGVLPGVAGGFPTIKEILHFEGNNGPDGIKRKSPSVDEPWHYVDPTRPDDTELMTMILDHHHNLVEALQSGNQPRAAFEAAWLAHAIVDGLTPAHHYPLGDKIEELWGKPKDERLTIREKNVIKGKNRRDTISKNWQYWGAKGVFVTHGLFELGVATSIKTTRFRGIGPSHEWLKRADDRGLEKVFNDAVQQIFALDMYHNFWQNGWSTQLAQQTRKELVPEIIRVVSYFWYHAYREAEL
;
A
#
# COMPACT_ATOMS: atom_id res chain seq x y z
N MET A 1 17.14 -6.20 -15.15
CA MET A 1 16.00 -7.12 -15.37
C MET A 1 15.72 -7.88 -14.07
N TYR A 2 14.47 -7.74 -13.57
CA TYR A 2 13.71 -8.54 -12.58
C TYR A 2 14.28 -8.90 -11.19
N SER A 3 13.71 -8.29 -10.12
CA SER A 3 13.53 -8.90 -8.79
C SER A 3 12.34 -8.30 -8.00
N GLY A 4 11.14 -8.43 -8.55
CA GLY A 4 9.99 -8.92 -7.80
C GLY A 4 9.68 -10.26 -8.45
N THR A 5 9.13 -11.25 -7.73
CA THR A 5 8.79 -12.56 -8.32
C THR A 5 7.78 -12.43 -9.48
N THR A 6 8.30 -12.18 -10.68
CA THR A 6 7.61 -12.25 -11.97
C THR A 6 7.81 -13.65 -12.55
N ILE A 7 7.03 -14.62 -12.08
CA ILE A 7 6.82 -15.84 -12.86
C ILE A 7 5.82 -15.44 -13.95
N HIS A 8 6.33 -15.07 -15.12
CA HIS A 8 5.63 -14.42 -16.25
C HIS A 8 5.22 -12.94 -16.05
N GLY A 9 5.09 -12.22 -17.16
CA GLY A 9 4.64 -10.81 -17.26
C GLY A 9 3.20 -10.55 -16.76
N LYS A 10 2.69 -11.40 -15.86
CA LYS A 10 1.39 -11.31 -15.18
C LYS A 10 1.51 -11.08 -13.67
N SER A 11 2.70 -11.03 -13.07
CA SER A 11 2.84 -10.69 -11.64
C SER A 11 2.59 -9.20 -11.32
N GLY A 12 1.98 -8.45 -12.24
CA GLY A 12 1.48 -7.09 -12.02
C GLY A 12 0.13 -7.06 -11.28
N ASP A 13 -0.24 -8.11 -10.55
CA ASP A 13 -1.53 -8.20 -9.89
C ASP A 13 -1.60 -7.33 -8.61
N ILE A 14 -0.49 -7.16 -7.87
CA ILE A 14 -0.39 -6.18 -6.74
C ILE A 14 -0.43 -4.76 -7.28
N MET A 15 0.35 -4.48 -8.35
CA MET A 15 0.23 -3.23 -9.12
C MET A 15 -1.20 -3.01 -9.62
N GLY A 16 -1.93 -4.09 -9.95
CA GLY A 16 -3.32 -4.03 -10.35
C GLY A 16 -4.27 -3.59 -9.22
N VAL A 17 -3.96 -3.92 -7.96
CA VAL A 17 -4.76 -3.50 -6.79
C VAL A 17 -4.61 -2.01 -6.55
N HIS A 18 -3.39 -1.47 -6.48
CA HIS A 18 -3.14 -0.03 -6.30
C HIS A 18 -3.85 0.77 -7.41
N GLN A 19 -3.58 0.43 -8.67
CA GLN A 19 -4.22 1.09 -9.81
C GLN A 19 -5.76 0.95 -9.80
N LYS A 20 -6.31 -0.15 -9.25
CA LYS A 20 -7.76 -0.33 -9.14
C LYS A 20 -8.32 0.59 -8.05
N ILE A 21 -7.65 0.69 -6.92
CA ILE A 21 -8.00 1.60 -5.83
C ILE A 21 -7.95 3.04 -6.35
N ASP A 22 -6.88 3.46 -7.01
CA ASP A 22 -6.75 4.82 -7.56
C ASP A 22 -7.88 5.17 -8.51
N ARG A 23 -8.22 4.26 -9.44
CA ARG A 23 -9.33 4.47 -10.38
C ARG A 23 -10.64 4.68 -9.66
N VAL A 24 -10.89 3.93 -8.59
CA VAL A 24 -12.13 4.03 -7.84
C VAL A 24 -12.12 5.27 -6.94
N ALA A 25 -11.01 5.53 -6.24
CA ALA A 25 -10.83 6.70 -5.39
C ALA A 25 -10.95 7.99 -6.20
N ARG A 26 -10.37 8.05 -7.40
CA ARG A 26 -10.41 9.24 -8.27
C ARG A 26 -11.82 9.53 -8.79
N ARG A 27 -12.60 8.47 -9.02
CA ARG A 27 -14.00 8.57 -9.40
C ARG A 27 -14.85 9.10 -8.25
N HIS A 28 -14.62 8.65 -7.02
CA HIS A 28 -15.34 9.15 -5.84
C HIS A 28 -14.91 10.57 -5.47
N PHE A 29 -13.61 10.87 -5.55
CA PHE A 29 -13.07 12.23 -5.41
C PHE A 29 -13.76 13.22 -6.36
N GLY A 30 -13.92 12.86 -7.63
CA GLY A 30 -14.49 13.74 -8.65
C GLY A 30 -15.98 14.07 -8.48
N VAL A 31 -16.67 13.49 -7.49
CA VAL A 31 -18.06 13.82 -7.15
C VAL A 31 -18.21 14.41 -5.75
N LEU A 32 -17.10 14.71 -5.07
CA LEU A 32 -17.13 15.36 -3.76
C LEU A 32 -17.48 16.85 -3.90
N PRO A 33 -18.07 17.47 -2.85
CA PRO A 33 -18.48 18.86 -2.91
C PRO A 33 -17.31 19.81 -3.20
N GLY A 34 -17.48 20.71 -4.16
CA GLY A 34 -16.48 21.71 -4.53
C GLY A 34 -15.40 21.22 -5.50
N VAL A 35 -15.31 19.90 -5.77
CA VAL A 35 -14.32 19.39 -6.72
C VAL A 35 -14.72 19.73 -8.16
N ALA A 36 -13.82 20.38 -8.88
CA ALA A 36 -13.97 20.74 -10.28
C ALA A 36 -12.74 20.32 -11.11
N GLY A 37 -12.20 21.24 -11.92
CA GLY A 37 -10.99 21.04 -12.71
C GLY A 37 -9.71 21.21 -11.87
N GLY A 38 -8.54 21.10 -12.51
CA GLY A 38 -7.26 21.41 -11.86
C GLY A 38 -6.58 20.26 -11.12
N PHE A 39 -7.32 19.20 -10.74
CA PHE A 39 -6.71 17.99 -10.19
C PHE A 39 -6.32 16.98 -11.28
N PRO A 40 -5.16 16.27 -11.16
CA PRO A 40 -4.72 15.28 -12.13
C PRO A 40 -5.79 14.26 -12.53
N THR A 41 -5.79 13.89 -13.80
CA THR A 41 -6.64 12.81 -14.31
C THR A 41 -6.12 11.46 -13.83
N ILE A 42 -7.01 10.45 -13.81
CA ILE A 42 -6.58 9.10 -13.46
C ILE A 42 -5.48 8.57 -14.40
N LYS A 43 -5.47 8.98 -15.67
CA LYS A 43 -4.43 8.54 -16.62
C LYS A 43 -3.05 9.08 -16.22
N GLU A 44 -3.00 10.32 -15.73
CA GLU A 44 -1.76 10.97 -15.29
C GLU A 44 -1.28 10.37 -13.96
N ILE A 45 -2.18 10.13 -13.00
CA ILE A 45 -1.82 9.48 -11.72
C ILE A 45 -1.23 8.09 -11.99
N LEU A 46 -1.93 7.26 -12.78
CA LEU A 46 -1.47 5.90 -13.09
C LEU A 46 -0.18 5.85 -13.93
N HIS A 47 0.27 6.97 -14.50
CA HIS A 47 1.57 7.05 -15.16
C HIS A 47 2.71 6.82 -14.17
N PHE A 48 2.52 7.22 -12.91
CA PHE A 48 3.48 7.12 -11.81
C PHE A 48 3.23 5.92 -10.91
N GLU A 49 2.47 4.91 -11.40
CA GLU A 49 2.26 3.65 -10.71
C GLU A 49 3.09 2.51 -11.33
N GLY A 50 3.18 1.39 -10.61
CA GLY A 50 3.89 0.19 -11.08
C GLY A 50 5.35 0.47 -11.43
N ASN A 51 5.76 0.22 -12.69
CA ASN A 51 7.17 0.36 -13.12
C ASN A 51 7.74 1.78 -13.05
N ASN A 52 6.88 2.79 -13.01
CA ASN A 52 7.24 4.20 -12.92
C ASN A 52 7.01 4.78 -11.52
N GLY A 53 6.45 3.97 -10.62
CA GLY A 53 6.13 4.34 -9.25
C GLY A 53 7.03 3.71 -8.21
N PRO A 54 6.62 3.73 -6.94
CA PRO A 54 7.41 3.25 -5.79
C PRO A 54 7.90 1.81 -5.95
N ASP A 55 7.03 0.88 -6.39
CA ASP A 55 7.40 -0.52 -6.65
C ASP A 55 8.41 -0.69 -7.79
N GLY A 56 8.44 0.26 -8.73
CA GLY A 56 9.43 0.32 -9.80
C GLY A 56 10.82 0.63 -9.28
N ILE A 57 10.96 1.40 -8.21
CA ILE A 57 12.24 1.76 -7.57
C ILE A 57 12.85 0.55 -6.87
N LYS A 58 12.04 -0.23 -6.13
CA LYS A 58 12.48 -1.50 -5.52
C LYS A 58 13.14 -2.46 -6.53
N ARG A 59 12.70 -2.40 -7.80
CA ARG A 59 13.29 -3.18 -8.90
C ARG A 59 14.53 -2.53 -9.51
N LYS A 60 14.57 -1.20 -9.58
CA LYS A 60 15.61 -0.43 -10.29
C LYS A 60 16.84 -0.16 -9.41
N SER A 61 16.64 0.02 -8.11
CA SER A 61 17.67 0.39 -7.14
C SER A 61 17.51 -0.42 -5.85
N PRO A 62 17.92 -1.70 -5.84
CA PRO A 62 17.78 -2.54 -4.66
C PRO A 62 18.50 -1.94 -3.45
N SER A 63 17.78 -1.78 -2.33
CA SER A 63 18.29 -1.26 -1.05
C SER A 63 18.74 0.21 -1.07
N VAL A 64 18.36 0.98 -2.09
CA VAL A 64 18.55 2.44 -2.16
C VAL A 64 17.19 3.07 -2.37
N ASP A 65 16.78 3.93 -1.44
CA ASP A 65 15.50 4.66 -1.47
C ASP A 65 14.27 3.74 -1.65
N GLU A 66 14.34 2.49 -1.16
CA GLU A 66 13.18 1.58 -1.15
C GLU A 66 12.21 2.06 -0.05
N PRO A 67 11.02 2.57 -0.40
CA PRO A 67 10.09 3.02 0.61
C PRO A 67 9.73 1.85 1.54
N TRP A 68 9.80 2.08 2.85
CA TRP A 68 9.45 1.11 3.88
C TRP A 68 7.93 1.20 4.10
N HIS A 69 7.22 0.12 3.77
CA HIS A 69 5.74 0.11 3.62
C HIS A 69 5.00 -0.46 4.83
N TYR A 70 5.70 -0.72 5.94
CA TYR A 70 5.13 -1.35 7.13
C TYR A 70 4.74 -0.28 8.14
N VAL A 71 3.65 -0.54 8.86
CA VAL A 71 3.23 0.22 10.03
C VAL A 71 2.93 -0.80 11.09
N ASP A 72 3.56 -0.71 12.26
CA ASP A 72 3.21 -1.49 13.44
C ASP A 72 2.10 -0.78 14.21
N PRO A 73 0.83 -1.25 14.13
CA PRO A 73 -0.29 -0.59 14.79
C PRO A 73 -0.20 -0.65 16.32
N THR A 74 0.69 -1.47 16.88
CA THR A 74 0.90 -1.59 18.33
C THR A 74 1.96 -0.62 18.86
N ARG A 75 2.67 0.07 17.97
CA ARG A 75 3.75 1.00 18.30
C ARG A 75 3.35 2.44 17.92
N PRO A 76 2.94 3.27 18.90
CA PRO A 76 2.50 4.64 18.63
C PRO A 76 3.63 5.57 18.16
N ASP A 77 4.89 5.16 18.32
CA ASP A 77 6.09 5.84 17.84
C ASP A 77 6.49 5.49 16.40
N ASP A 78 5.79 4.54 15.75
CA ASP A 78 6.03 4.18 14.36
C ASP A 78 5.38 5.20 13.41
N THR A 79 6.08 6.31 13.19
CA THR A 79 5.58 7.47 12.44
C THR A 79 6.21 7.61 11.04
N GLU A 80 7.10 6.72 10.62
CA GLU A 80 7.88 6.90 9.37
C GLU A 80 6.97 6.99 8.14
N LEU A 81 6.01 6.06 8.01
CA LEU A 81 5.06 6.08 6.90
C LEU A 81 4.12 7.29 6.99
N MET A 82 3.72 7.69 8.20
CA MET A 82 2.90 8.88 8.40
C MET A 82 3.63 10.14 7.90
N THR A 83 4.90 10.30 8.25
CA THR A 83 5.73 11.41 7.75
C THR A 83 5.76 11.42 6.23
N MET A 84 6.01 10.28 5.59
CA MET A 84 6.01 10.17 4.13
C MET A 84 4.65 10.55 3.50
N ILE A 85 3.54 10.12 4.11
CA ILE A 85 2.19 10.47 3.67
C ILE A 85 1.97 11.99 3.76
N LEU A 86 2.37 12.63 4.87
CA LEU A 86 2.21 14.07 5.05
C LEU A 86 3.13 14.87 4.13
N ASP A 87 4.34 14.40 3.87
CA ASP A 87 5.27 15.02 2.92
C ASP A 87 4.70 15.00 1.49
N HIS A 88 4.19 13.85 1.03
CA HIS A 88 3.55 13.76 -0.29
C HIS A 88 2.25 14.57 -0.37
N HIS A 89 1.49 14.65 0.72
CA HIS A 89 0.32 15.52 0.80
C HIS A 89 0.70 17.00 0.66
N HIS A 90 1.68 17.47 1.43
CA HIS A 90 2.19 18.85 1.34
C HIS A 90 2.70 19.18 -0.06
N ASN A 91 3.53 18.31 -0.64
CA ASN A 91 4.05 18.50 -2.00
C ASN A 91 2.95 18.47 -3.06
N LEU A 92 1.87 17.70 -2.85
CA LEU A 92 0.70 17.71 -3.73
C LEU A 92 -0.01 19.07 -3.68
N VAL A 93 -0.20 19.64 -2.49
CA VAL A 93 -0.78 20.99 -2.32
C VAL A 93 0.04 22.03 -3.09
N GLU A 94 1.37 22.06 -2.88
CA GLU A 94 2.25 23.02 -3.58
C GLU A 94 2.22 22.84 -5.11
N ALA A 95 2.19 21.59 -5.58
CA ALA A 95 2.12 21.28 -7.00
C ALA A 95 0.79 21.70 -7.64
N LEU A 96 -0.32 21.57 -6.91
CA LEU A 96 -1.63 22.03 -7.35
C LEU A 96 -1.71 23.55 -7.41
N GLN A 97 -1.23 24.25 -6.37
CA GLN A 97 -1.19 25.72 -6.31
C GLN A 97 -0.34 26.32 -7.42
N SER A 98 0.80 25.69 -7.75
CA SER A 98 1.68 26.12 -8.84
C SER A 98 1.22 25.68 -10.23
N GLY A 99 0.12 24.92 -10.35
CA GLY A 99 -0.37 24.38 -11.62
C GLY A 99 0.55 23.34 -12.26
N ASN A 100 1.48 22.76 -11.50
CA ASN A 100 2.43 21.75 -11.99
C ASN A 100 1.78 20.37 -12.04
N GLN A 101 1.02 20.12 -13.11
CA GLN A 101 0.25 18.88 -13.29
C GLN A 101 1.09 17.59 -13.25
N PRO A 102 2.28 17.50 -13.88
CA PRO A 102 3.13 16.32 -13.75
C PRO A 102 3.57 16.04 -12.31
N ARG A 103 3.97 17.08 -11.55
CA ARG A 103 4.33 16.93 -10.14
C ARG A 103 3.12 16.56 -9.30
N ALA A 104 1.97 17.21 -9.49
CA ALA A 104 0.75 16.88 -8.77
C ALA A 104 0.32 15.43 -9.03
N ALA A 105 0.42 14.94 -10.28
CA ALA A 105 0.12 13.55 -10.61
C ALA A 105 1.09 12.56 -9.93
N PHE A 106 2.38 12.90 -9.86
CA PHE A 106 3.38 12.13 -9.14
C PHE A 106 3.06 12.06 -7.64
N GLU A 107 2.86 13.22 -6.99
CA GLU A 107 2.58 13.29 -5.55
C GLU A 107 1.26 12.59 -5.20
N ALA A 108 0.23 12.73 -6.04
CA ALA A 108 -1.04 12.03 -5.85
C ALA A 108 -0.90 10.50 -5.93
N ALA A 109 -0.07 9.99 -6.85
CA ALA A 109 0.19 8.55 -6.97
C ALA A 109 0.96 8.03 -5.75
N TRP A 110 2.05 8.69 -5.38
CA TRP A 110 2.87 8.28 -4.24
C TRP A 110 2.14 8.36 -2.90
N LEU A 111 1.33 9.40 -2.71
CA LEU A 111 0.43 9.53 -1.56
C LEU A 111 -0.56 8.35 -1.48
N ALA A 112 -1.22 8.03 -2.59
CA ALA A 112 -2.16 6.91 -2.63
C ALA A 112 -1.46 5.58 -2.37
N HIS A 113 -0.28 5.37 -2.95
CA HIS A 113 0.53 4.18 -2.76
C HIS A 113 0.87 3.96 -1.28
N ALA A 114 1.45 4.98 -0.62
CA ALA A 114 1.80 4.93 0.80
C ALA A 114 0.57 4.65 1.68
N ILE A 115 -0.58 5.26 1.39
CA ILE A 115 -1.83 4.99 2.11
C ILE A 115 -2.29 3.54 1.91
N VAL A 116 -2.29 3.04 0.67
CA VAL A 116 -2.72 1.66 0.36
C VAL A 116 -1.83 0.66 1.06
N ASP A 117 -0.52 0.87 1.04
CA ASP A 117 0.45 0.04 1.74
C ASP A 117 0.23 0.05 3.26
N GLY A 118 0.14 1.24 3.85
CA GLY A 118 -0.06 1.40 5.29
C GLY A 118 -1.39 0.82 5.78
N LEU A 119 -2.36 0.64 4.88
CA LEU A 119 -3.65 0.03 5.17
C LEU A 119 -3.75 -1.43 4.69
N THR A 120 -2.66 -2.03 4.21
CA THR A 120 -2.63 -3.44 3.80
C THR A 120 -2.37 -4.33 5.03
N PRO A 121 -3.26 -5.27 5.40
CA PRO A 121 -3.12 -6.04 6.65
C PRO A 121 -1.81 -6.83 6.76
N ALA A 122 -1.26 -7.31 5.64
CA ALA A 122 0.02 -8.02 5.65
C ALA A 122 1.22 -7.11 6.00
N HIS A 123 1.04 -5.79 5.91
CA HIS A 123 2.04 -4.77 6.24
C HIS A 123 1.97 -4.32 7.70
N HIS A 124 0.98 -4.81 8.45
CA HIS A 124 0.89 -4.63 9.91
C HIS A 124 1.60 -5.73 10.69
N TYR A 125 1.99 -6.80 10.01
CA TYR A 125 2.81 -7.85 10.58
C TYR A 125 4.29 -7.46 10.51
N PRO A 126 5.12 -7.77 11.52
CA PRO A 126 6.57 -7.51 11.52
C PRO A 126 7.30 -8.47 10.56
N LEU A 127 6.94 -8.40 9.28
CA LEU A 127 7.51 -9.19 8.21
C LEU A 127 8.98 -8.83 8.04
N GLY A 128 9.30 -7.53 8.13
CA GLY A 128 10.66 -7.00 8.11
C GLY A 128 11.53 -7.69 9.16
N ASP A 129 11.13 -7.65 10.42
CA ASP A 129 11.87 -8.26 11.53
C ASP A 129 12.03 -9.78 11.33
N LYS A 130 10.97 -10.47 10.90
CA LYS A 130 11.05 -11.92 10.63
C LYS A 130 11.98 -12.23 9.48
N ILE A 131 11.99 -11.40 8.45
CA ILE A 131 12.90 -11.52 7.31
C ILE A 131 14.34 -11.20 7.76
N GLU A 132 14.57 -10.18 8.57
CA GLU A 132 15.90 -9.88 9.13
C GLU A 132 16.42 -10.97 10.06
N GLU A 133 15.58 -11.54 10.92
CA GLU A 133 15.88 -12.69 11.76
C GLU A 133 16.34 -13.89 10.91
N LEU A 134 15.62 -14.20 9.83
CA LEU A 134 15.97 -15.29 8.92
C LEU A 134 17.32 -15.04 8.22
N TRP A 135 17.57 -13.82 7.77
CA TRP A 135 18.82 -13.46 7.08
C TRP A 135 20.01 -13.28 8.01
N GLY A 136 19.78 -12.91 9.27
CA GLY A 136 20.82 -12.53 10.22
C GLY A 136 21.56 -11.24 9.85
N LYS A 137 20.96 -10.40 8.99
CA LYS A 137 21.48 -9.08 8.60
C LYS A 137 20.34 -8.12 8.19
N PRO A 138 20.55 -6.81 8.38
CA PRO A 138 19.64 -5.75 7.93
C PRO A 138 19.32 -5.81 6.42
N LYS A 139 18.22 -5.19 6.00
CA LYS A 139 17.79 -5.15 4.59
C LYS A 139 18.75 -4.37 3.67
N ASP A 140 19.36 -3.31 4.18
CA ASP A 140 20.27 -2.41 3.48
C ASP A 140 21.61 -3.08 3.17
N GLU A 141 21.97 -4.12 3.92
CA GLU A 141 23.13 -4.97 3.64
C GLU A 141 22.91 -6.05 2.57
N ARG A 142 21.74 -6.08 1.91
CA ARG A 142 21.38 -7.08 0.89
C ARG A 142 21.44 -6.47 -0.51
N LEU A 143 22.66 -6.27 -0.97
CA LEU A 143 22.99 -5.42 -2.12
C LEU A 143 22.70 -6.07 -3.48
N THR A 144 22.52 -7.39 -3.54
CA THR A 144 22.31 -8.10 -4.81
C THR A 144 20.98 -8.86 -4.88
N ILE A 145 20.47 -9.04 -6.09
CA ILE A 145 19.27 -9.86 -6.37
C ILE A 145 19.42 -11.26 -5.76
N ARG A 146 20.61 -11.86 -5.86
CA ARG A 146 20.87 -13.18 -5.30
C ARG A 146 20.77 -13.18 -3.77
N GLU A 147 21.32 -12.17 -3.12
CA GLU A 147 21.27 -12.04 -1.65
C GLU A 147 19.86 -11.77 -1.14
N LYS A 148 19.01 -11.11 -1.94
CA LYS A 148 17.59 -10.90 -1.59
C LYS A 148 16.72 -12.16 -1.77
N ASN A 149 17.17 -13.17 -2.53
CA ASN A 149 16.34 -14.34 -2.86
C ASN A 149 16.82 -15.65 -2.21
N VAL A 150 18.08 -15.76 -1.81
CA VAL A 150 18.64 -16.98 -1.23
C VAL A 150 19.31 -16.67 0.10
N ILE A 151 18.77 -17.25 1.18
CA ILE A 151 19.33 -17.10 2.52
C ILE A 151 20.50 -18.07 2.69
N LYS A 152 21.69 -17.56 3.03
CA LYS A 152 22.83 -18.41 3.41
C LYS A 152 22.81 -18.65 4.92
N GLY A 153 22.63 -19.90 5.33
CA GLY A 153 22.73 -20.32 6.73
C GLY A 153 24.16 -20.67 7.15
N LYS A 154 24.35 -20.96 8.44
CA LYS A 154 25.64 -21.35 9.05
C LYS A 154 26.19 -22.66 8.49
N ASN A 155 25.31 -23.52 7.97
CA ASN A 155 25.66 -24.78 7.31
C ASN A 155 24.58 -25.17 6.27
N ARG A 156 24.75 -26.30 5.57
CA ARG A 156 23.79 -26.74 4.53
C ARG A 156 22.39 -27.01 5.07
N ARG A 157 22.28 -27.60 6.27
CA ARG A 157 20.97 -27.87 6.91
C ARG A 157 20.27 -26.58 7.29
N ASP A 158 21.01 -25.64 7.87
CA ASP A 158 20.49 -24.32 8.23
C ASP A 158 20.05 -23.52 7.00
N THR A 159 20.84 -23.56 5.92
CA THR A 159 20.47 -22.96 4.63
C THR A 159 19.14 -23.51 4.11
N ILE A 160 18.95 -24.84 4.12
CA ILE A 160 17.69 -25.46 3.69
C ILE A 160 16.54 -25.02 4.59
N SER A 161 16.73 -25.08 5.91
CA SER A 161 15.71 -24.69 6.90
C SER A 161 15.25 -23.24 6.72
N LYS A 162 16.18 -22.29 6.61
CA LYS A 162 15.88 -20.86 6.45
C LYS A 162 15.17 -20.58 5.12
N ASN A 163 15.60 -21.18 4.02
CA ASN A 163 14.91 -21.02 2.74
C ASN A 163 13.53 -21.70 2.74
N TRP A 164 13.32 -22.78 3.50
CA TRP A 164 11.99 -23.35 3.71
C TRP A 164 11.09 -22.42 4.55
N GLN A 165 11.60 -21.80 5.60
CA GLN A 165 10.86 -20.81 6.40
C GLN A 165 10.50 -19.54 5.60
N TYR A 166 11.24 -19.24 4.53
CA TYR A 166 10.96 -18.11 3.64
C TYR A 166 10.05 -18.49 2.46
N TRP A 167 10.39 -19.55 1.71
CA TRP A 167 9.75 -19.97 0.46
C TRP A 167 8.82 -21.19 0.58
N GLY A 168 8.91 -21.97 1.66
CA GLY A 168 8.17 -23.22 1.83
C GLY A 168 6.67 -23.01 2.07
N ALA A 169 5.94 -24.11 2.26
CA ALA A 169 4.54 -24.04 2.67
C ALA A 169 4.44 -23.34 4.03
N LYS A 170 3.59 -22.30 4.13
CA LYS A 170 3.53 -21.35 5.25
C LYS A 170 4.82 -20.55 5.49
N GLY A 171 5.68 -20.46 4.48
CA GLY A 171 6.85 -19.58 4.51
C GLY A 171 6.43 -18.11 4.49
N VAL A 172 7.24 -17.26 5.12
CA VAL A 172 6.93 -15.84 5.36
C VAL A 172 6.60 -15.10 4.06
N PHE A 173 7.42 -15.27 3.01
CA PHE A 173 7.23 -14.56 1.74
C PHE A 173 6.05 -15.12 0.93
N VAL A 174 5.94 -16.45 0.85
CA VAL A 174 4.85 -17.11 0.12
C VAL A 174 3.50 -16.74 0.73
N THR A 175 3.41 -16.71 2.06
CA THR A 175 2.16 -16.39 2.75
C THR A 175 1.74 -14.94 2.48
N HIS A 176 2.67 -14.00 2.59
CA HIS A 176 2.42 -12.59 2.22
C HIS A 176 1.89 -12.46 0.78
N GLY A 177 2.60 -13.02 -0.21
CA GLY A 177 2.17 -12.92 -1.61
C GLY A 177 0.84 -13.62 -1.90
N LEU A 178 0.52 -14.72 -1.22
CA LEU A 178 -0.78 -15.38 -1.35
C LEU A 178 -1.93 -14.56 -0.74
N PHE A 179 -1.68 -13.82 0.35
CA PHE A 179 -2.67 -12.90 0.92
C PHE A 179 -3.00 -11.79 -0.06
N GLU A 180 -1.99 -11.12 -0.61
CA GLU A 180 -2.17 -10.05 -1.59
C GLU A 180 -2.88 -10.55 -2.86
N LEU A 181 -2.53 -11.75 -3.35
CA LEU A 181 -3.24 -12.39 -4.46
C LEU A 181 -4.72 -12.66 -4.12
N GLY A 182 -5.01 -13.08 -2.89
CA GLY A 182 -6.37 -13.24 -2.39
C GLY A 182 -7.17 -11.92 -2.44
N VAL A 183 -6.57 -10.83 -2.00
CA VAL A 183 -7.16 -9.48 -2.09
C VAL A 183 -7.41 -9.11 -3.55
N ALA A 184 -6.39 -9.22 -4.40
CA ALA A 184 -6.46 -8.88 -5.83
C ALA A 184 -7.58 -9.64 -6.55
N THR A 185 -7.63 -10.96 -6.37
CA THR A 185 -8.64 -11.82 -6.98
C THR A 185 -10.05 -11.51 -6.46
N SER A 186 -10.18 -11.15 -5.18
CA SER A 186 -11.47 -10.79 -4.58
C SER A 186 -12.04 -9.52 -5.18
N ILE A 187 -11.21 -8.51 -5.47
CA ILE A 187 -11.73 -7.20 -5.92
C ILE A 187 -11.83 -7.05 -7.43
N LYS A 188 -11.21 -7.95 -8.20
CA LYS A 188 -11.07 -7.85 -9.67
C LYS A 188 -12.34 -7.41 -10.40
N THR A 189 -13.49 -8.04 -10.10
CA THR A 189 -14.78 -7.77 -10.75
C THR A 189 -15.64 -6.76 -10.00
N THR A 190 -15.26 -6.37 -8.78
CA THR A 190 -16.04 -5.46 -7.94
C THR A 190 -15.96 -4.03 -8.47
N ARG A 191 -17.11 -3.37 -8.59
CA ARG A 191 -17.21 -2.00 -9.13
C ARG A 191 -17.07 -0.91 -8.09
N PHE A 192 -17.33 -1.21 -6.81
CA PHE A 192 -17.22 -0.27 -5.69
C PHE A 192 -17.98 1.05 -5.92
N ARG A 193 -19.28 0.94 -6.19
CA ARG A 193 -20.18 2.10 -6.34
C ARG A 193 -20.72 2.51 -4.97
N GLY A 194 -20.87 3.80 -4.72
CA GLY A 194 -21.46 4.33 -3.48
C GLY A 194 -20.66 4.06 -2.19
N ILE A 195 -19.36 3.76 -2.30
CA ILE A 195 -18.48 3.52 -1.14
C ILE A 195 -17.50 4.68 -0.87
N GLY A 196 -17.61 5.78 -1.63
CA GLY A 196 -16.81 6.98 -1.39
C GLY A 196 -17.17 7.67 -0.08
N PRO A 197 -16.38 8.65 0.37
CA PRO A 197 -16.67 9.36 1.60
C PRO A 197 -17.96 10.16 1.44
N SER A 198 -18.91 9.96 2.36
CA SER A 198 -20.13 10.77 2.44
C SER A 198 -19.82 12.14 3.04
N HIS A 199 -20.75 13.10 2.92
CA HIS A 199 -20.59 14.42 3.53
C HIS A 199 -20.35 14.35 5.05
N GLU A 200 -21.09 13.49 5.76
CA GLU A 200 -20.86 13.27 7.19
C GLU A 200 -19.50 12.64 7.48
N TRP A 201 -19.03 11.72 6.62
CA TRP A 201 -17.71 11.13 6.76
C TRP A 201 -16.63 12.20 6.60
N LEU A 202 -16.75 13.06 5.57
CA LEU A 202 -15.82 14.16 5.33
C LEU A 202 -15.75 15.11 6.52
N LYS A 203 -16.90 15.54 7.05
CA LYS A 203 -16.92 16.43 8.21
C LYS A 203 -16.20 15.83 9.42
N ARG A 204 -16.48 14.55 9.73
CA ARG A 204 -15.79 13.86 10.82
C ARG A 204 -14.30 13.69 10.58
N ALA A 205 -13.89 13.54 9.33
CA ALA A 205 -12.49 13.42 8.95
C ALA A 205 -11.77 14.78 9.08
N ASP A 206 -12.40 15.87 8.63
CA ASP A 206 -11.91 17.24 8.79
C ASP A 206 -11.69 17.58 10.28
N ASP A 207 -12.66 17.24 11.15
CA ASP A 207 -12.57 17.47 12.60
C ASP A 207 -11.40 16.71 13.27
N ARG A 208 -10.93 15.62 12.65
CA ARG A 208 -9.84 14.77 13.18
C ARG A 208 -8.47 15.16 12.62
N GLY A 209 -8.42 15.69 11.40
CA GLY A 209 -7.17 15.92 10.67
C GLY A 209 -6.60 14.64 10.02
N LEU A 210 -5.68 14.83 9.07
CA LEU A 210 -5.12 13.76 8.22
C LEU A 210 -4.49 12.61 9.02
N GLU A 211 -3.58 12.95 9.94
CA GLU A 211 -2.85 11.96 10.74
C GLU A 211 -3.80 11.05 11.52
N LYS A 212 -4.77 11.66 12.22
CA LYS A 212 -5.72 10.90 13.03
C LYS A 212 -6.64 10.04 12.17
N VAL A 213 -7.07 10.53 11.00
CA VAL A 213 -7.88 9.75 10.04
C VAL A 213 -7.15 8.51 9.57
N PHE A 214 -5.88 8.64 9.18
CA PHE A 214 -5.09 7.49 8.75
C PHE A 214 -4.82 6.53 9.91
N ASN A 215 -4.40 7.03 11.08
CA ASN A 215 -4.13 6.18 12.24
C ASN A 215 -5.39 5.43 12.71
N ASP A 216 -6.56 6.07 12.67
CA ASP A 216 -7.82 5.40 12.98
C ASP A 216 -8.15 4.31 11.95
N ALA A 217 -7.87 4.54 10.66
CA ALA A 217 -8.03 3.53 9.61
C ALA A 217 -7.06 2.35 9.78
N VAL A 218 -5.79 2.62 10.15
CA VAL A 218 -4.81 1.58 10.49
C VAL A 218 -5.34 0.71 11.64
N GLN A 219 -5.79 1.31 12.74
CA GLN A 219 -6.34 0.59 13.89
C GLN A 219 -7.60 -0.21 13.53
N GLN A 220 -8.50 0.38 12.74
CA GLN A 220 -9.71 -0.30 12.27
C GLN A 220 -9.38 -1.53 11.43
N ILE A 221 -8.41 -1.43 10.51
CA ILE A 221 -8.00 -2.53 9.65
C ILE A 221 -7.24 -3.59 10.45
N PHE A 222 -6.38 -3.18 11.38
CA PHE A 222 -5.67 -4.09 12.27
C PHE A 222 -6.65 -4.92 13.11
N ALA A 223 -7.72 -4.30 13.62
CA ALA A 223 -8.77 -4.97 14.38
C ALA A 223 -9.58 -6.00 13.57
N LEU A 224 -9.53 -5.97 12.23
CA LEU A 224 -10.15 -7.00 11.40
C LEU A 224 -9.42 -8.35 11.47
N ASP A 225 -8.17 -8.35 11.95
CA ASP A 225 -7.32 -9.53 12.15
C ASP A 225 -7.21 -10.42 10.88
N MET A 226 -7.28 -9.79 9.70
CA MET A 226 -7.41 -10.51 8.42
C MET A 226 -6.18 -11.36 8.10
N TYR A 227 -4.98 -10.82 8.35
CA TYR A 227 -3.74 -11.50 8.03
C TYR A 227 -3.48 -12.68 8.96
N HIS A 228 -3.78 -12.55 10.26
CA HIS A 228 -3.72 -13.67 11.20
C HIS A 228 -4.71 -14.77 10.83
N ASN A 229 -5.97 -14.41 10.55
CA ASN A 229 -7.00 -15.37 10.12
C ASN A 229 -6.59 -16.12 8.85
N PHE A 230 -5.99 -15.41 7.89
CA PHE A 230 -5.41 -16.02 6.69
C PHE A 230 -4.23 -16.93 7.01
N TRP A 231 -3.32 -16.53 7.90
CA TRP A 231 -2.17 -17.33 8.30
C TRP A 231 -2.59 -18.67 8.91
N GLN A 232 -3.62 -18.66 9.77
CA GLN A 232 -4.13 -19.87 10.41
C GLN A 232 -4.87 -20.78 9.44
N ASN A 233 -5.77 -20.21 8.64
CA ASN A 233 -6.81 -20.97 7.94
C ASN A 233 -6.69 -20.96 6.41
N GLY A 234 -5.76 -20.20 5.85
CA GLY A 234 -5.68 -19.92 4.42
C GLY A 234 -6.74 -18.95 3.92
N TRP A 235 -6.79 -18.75 2.60
CA TRP A 235 -7.76 -17.84 1.98
C TRP A 235 -9.18 -18.42 2.04
N SER A 236 -10.14 -17.64 2.53
CA SER A 236 -11.51 -18.10 2.76
C SER A 236 -12.55 -17.18 2.10
N THR A 237 -13.78 -17.67 1.98
CA THR A 237 -14.91 -16.84 1.50
C THR A 237 -15.18 -15.67 2.44
N GLN A 238 -14.98 -15.85 3.76
CA GLN A 238 -15.12 -14.79 4.74
C GLN A 238 -14.11 -13.67 4.48
N LEU A 239 -12.82 -14.00 4.31
CA LEU A 239 -11.79 -13.03 3.96
C LEU A 239 -12.12 -12.29 2.65
N ALA A 240 -12.56 -13.02 1.62
CA ALA A 240 -12.97 -12.40 0.36
C ALA A 240 -14.16 -11.42 0.51
N GLN A 241 -15.12 -11.72 1.38
CA GLN A 241 -16.24 -10.83 1.68
C GLN A 241 -15.79 -9.59 2.47
N GLN A 242 -14.98 -9.80 3.50
CA GLN A 242 -14.43 -8.72 4.34
C GLN A 242 -13.55 -7.78 3.49
N THR A 243 -12.74 -8.31 2.58
CA THR A 243 -11.97 -7.52 1.61
C THR A 243 -12.86 -6.57 0.81
N ARG A 244 -14.01 -7.06 0.32
CA ARG A 244 -14.92 -6.29 -0.54
C ARG A 244 -15.80 -5.30 0.22
N LYS A 245 -16.15 -5.60 1.47
CA LYS A 245 -17.14 -4.86 2.25
C LYS A 245 -16.52 -3.88 3.23
N GLU A 246 -15.32 -4.17 3.72
CA GLU A 246 -14.69 -3.44 4.82
C GLU A 246 -13.33 -2.88 4.39
N LEU A 247 -12.37 -3.76 4.09
CA LEU A 247 -10.98 -3.35 3.81
C LEU A 247 -10.86 -2.35 2.66
N VAL A 248 -11.21 -2.78 1.44
CA VAL A 248 -11.01 -1.93 0.25
C VAL A 248 -11.89 -0.69 0.24
N PRO A 249 -13.15 -0.73 0.71
CA PRO A 249 -13.93 0.49 0.94
C PRO A 249 -13.30 1.49 1.91
N GLU A 250 -12.66 1.04 3.01
CA GLU A 250 -11.94 1.93 3.92
C GLU A 250 -10.76 2.59 3.21
N ILE A 251 -9.90 1.80 2.55
CA ILE A 251 -8.72 2.31 1.83
C ILE A 251 -9.14 3.36 0.80
N ILE A 252 -10.19 3.08 0.01
CA ILE A 252 -10.69 4.01 -1.01
C ILE A 252 -11.18 5.32 -0.37
N ARG A 253 -11.86 5.27 0.79
CA ARG A 253 -12.31 6.48 1.49
C ARG A 253 -11.14 7.33 1.95
N VAL A 254 -10.12 6.70 2.55
CA VAL A 254 -8.92 7.39 3.01
C VAL A 254 -8.16 8.03 1.84
N VAL A 255 -7.89 7.30 0.76
CA VAL A 255 -7.22 7.86 -0.44
C VAL A 255 -8.03 9.01 -1.04
N SER A 256 -9.35 8.84 -1.24
CA SER A 256 -10.21 9.90 -1.76
C SER A 256 -10.20 11.14 -0.87
N TYR A 257 -10.17 10.97 0.44
CA TYR A 257 -10.14 12.05 1.41
C TYR A 257 -8.82 12.81 1.38
N PHE A 258 -7.68 12.13 1.36
CA PHE A 258 -6.38 12.78 1.32
C PHE A 258 -6.20 13.62 0.05
N TRP A 259 -6.64 13.12 -1.11
CA TRP A 259 -6.70 13.93 -2.33
C TRP A 259 -7.67 15.11 -2.23
N TYR A 260 -8.83 14.90 -1.62
CA TYR A 260 -9.81 15.97 -1.39
C TYR A 260 -9.30 17.07 -0.47
N HIS A 261 -8.61 16.69 0.60
CA HIS A 261 -7.99 17.62 1.53
C HIS A 261 -6.92 18.45 0.82
N ALA A 262 -6.01 17.81 0.08
CA ALA A 262 -4.98 18.52 -0.69
C ALA A 262 -5.59 19.48 -1.73
N TYR A 263 -6.66 19.05 -2.41
CA TYR A 263 -7.37 19.88 -3.38
C TYR A 263 -7.97 21.14 -2.74
N ARG A 264 -8.63 20.99 -1.59
CA ARG A 264 -9.23 22.13 -0.85
C ARG A 264 -8.18 23.06 -0.28
N GLU A 265 -7.09 22.52 0.24
CA GLU A 265 -5.97 23.29 0.78
C GLU A 265 -5.21 24.06 -0.30
N ALA A 266 -5.21 23.55 -1.53
CA ALA A 266 -4.73 24.26 -2.71
C ALA A 266 -5.71 25.35 -3.22
N GLU A 267 -6.85 25.55 -2.56
CA GLU A 267 -7.89 26.54 -2.91
C GLU A 267 -8.48 26.36 -4.32
N LEU A 268 -8.62 25.10 -4.78
CA LEU A 268 -9.23 24.73 -6.07
C LEU A 268 -10.71 24.32 -5.96
#